data_AF-A0A4Z0PUW0-F1
#
_entry.id   AF-A0A4Z0PUW0-F1
#
_cell.length_a   1.000
_cell.length_b   1.000
_cell.length_c   1.000
_cell.angle_alpha   90.00
_cell.angle_beta   90.00
_cell.angle_gamma   90.00
#
_symmetry.space_group_name_H-M   'P 1'
#
loop_
_entity.id
_entity.type
_entity.pdbx_description
1 polymer ?
#
loop_
_entity_poly.entity_id
_entity_poly.type
_entity_poly.pdbx_seq_one_letter_code
_entity_poly.pdbx_strand_id
1 'polypeptide(L)'
;MRHLFPAFVLLSLMALPGCTVEGCTDEEPAPACYSGKVVGAACMDGLLIEVDSQYAIGKPYADHSNLVAAVNLAQQSTPEYKIDGQVVQPGQTIYFTYTPSKGAREAMCPQNTVPLPVPHLTLSNVSTTGCGGATKAQ
;
A
#
# COMPACT_ATOMS: atom_id res chain seq x y z
N MET A 1 5.34 42.19 62.38
CA MET A 1 5.24 40.83 62.94
C MET A 1 4.74 39.94 61.80
N ARG A 2 5.50 39.09 61.10
CA ARG A 2 6.48 38.07 61.49
C ARG A 2 5.84 36.92 62.28
N HIS A 3 5.14 36.02 61.59
CA HIS A 3 4.89 34.62 61.99
C HIS A 3 4.73 33.80 60.68
N LEU A 4 5.66 32.91 60.29
CA LEU A 4 5.97 31.55 60.77
C LEU A 4 4.97 30.49 60.27
N PHE A 5 5.51 29.56 59.45
CA PHE A 5 4.95 28.33 58.86
C PHE A 5 4.30 27.37 59.90
N PRO A 6 3.44 26.42 59.48
CA PRO A 6 3.94 25.08 59.14
C PRO A 6 3.28 24.40 57.94
N ALA A 7 4.02 23.42 57.42
CA ALA A 7 3.69 22.53 56.32
C ALA A 7 2.44 21.67 56.56
N PHE A 8 1.67 21.44 55.50
CA PHE A 8 0.88 20.21 55.34
C PHE A 8 1.17 19.63 53.96
N VAL A 9 2.01 18.60 53.97
CA VAL A 9 2.24 17.66 52.87
C VAL A 9 0.97 16.81 52.76
N LEU A 10 0.26 16.91 51.65
CA LEU A 10 -0.78 15.93 51.29
C LEU A 10 -0.40 15.33 49.94
N LEU A 11 0.25 14.18 50.06
CA LEU A 11 0.67 13.25 49.04
C LEU A 11 -0.59 12.61 48.41
N SER A 12 -1.11 13.17 47.32
CA SER A 12 -2.13 12.50 46.53
C SER A 12 -1.46 11.47 45.62
N LEU A 13 -1.49 10.20 46.03
CA LEU A 13 -1.26 9.05 45.16
C LEU A 13 -2.27 9.13 44.00
N MET A 14 -1.83 9.59 42.82
CA MET A 14 -2.50 9.22 41.58
C MET A 14 -2.11 7.78 41.28
N ALA A 15 -3.05 6.87 41.54
CA ALA A 15 -3.01 5.51 41.06
C ALA A 15 -2.98 5.54 39.52
N LEU A 16 -1.83 5.23 38.95
CA LEU A 16 -1.73 4.87 37.54
C LEU A 16 -2.53 3.58 37.35
N PRO A 17 -3.56 3.54 36.47
CA PRO A 17 -3.94 2.26 35.89
C PRO A 17 -2.74 1.80 35.07
N GLY A 18 -2.18 0.66 35.49
CA GLY A 18 -0.95 0.11 34.94
C GLY A 18 -1.03 -0.03 33.43
N CYS A 19 -0.03 0.55 32.77
CA CYS A 19 0.35 0.13 31.43
C CYS A 19 0.89 -1.30 31.55
N THR A 20 0.06 -2.29 31.22
CA THR A 20 0.54 -3.63 30.92
C THR A 20 1.37 -3.56 29.65
N VAL A 21 2.66 -3.81 29.80
CA VAL A 21 3.65 -3.92 28.74
C VAL A 21 3.47 -5.28 28.06
N GLU A 22 2.40 -5.44 27.30
CA GLU A 22 2.26 -6.52 26.32
C GLU A 22 1.92 -5.86 24.99
N GLY A 23 2.81 -6.07 24.02
CA GLY A 23 2.91 -5.30 22.79
C GLY A 23 1.59 -5.16 22.05
N CYS A 24 1.08 -3.93 22.01
CA CYS A 24 0.24 -3.50 20.92
C CYS A 24 1.14 -3.44 19.68
N THR A 25 1.18 -4.51 18.89
CA THR A 25 1.29 -4.28 17.45
C THR A 25 0.02 -3.55 17.08
N ASP A 26 0.05 -2.22 17.12
CA ASP A 26 -0.85 -1.40 16.33
C ASP A 26 -0.51 -1.77 14.87
N GLU A 27 -1.07 -2.87 14.38
CA GLU A 27 -1.25 -3.05 12.94
C GLU A 27 -2.12 -1.87 12.54
N GLU A 28 -1.46 -0.83 12.04
CA GLU A 28 -2.12 0.31 11.43
C GLU A 28 -3.15 -0.29 10.45
N PRO A 29 -4.45 0.02 10.63
CA PRO A 29 -5.49 -0.64 9.86
C PRO A 29 -5.16 -0.47 8.39
N ALA A 30 -5.07 -1.60 7.67
CA ALA A 30 -4.74 -1.58 6.25
C ALA A 30 -5.61 -0.54 5.55
N PRO A 31 -5.01 0.36 4.76
CA PRO A 31 -5.74 1.46 4.15
C PRO A 31 -6.88 0.89 3.30
N ALA A 32 -8.00 1.61 3.25
CA ALA A 32 -9.19 1.19 2.52
C ALA A 32 -8.88 0.89 1.04
N CYS A 33 -7.84 1.52 0.51
CA CYS A 33 -7.31 1.32 -0.82
C CYS A 33 -5.87 1.85 -0.89
N TYR A 34 -5.20 1.53 -1.97
CA TYR A 34 -3.89 2.03 -2.35
C TYR A 34 -4.04 2.86 -3.63
N SER A 35 -3.09 3.76 -3.84
CA SER A 35 -2.97 4.54 -5.08
C SER A 35 -1.56 4.48 -5.60
N GLY A 36 -1.42 4.54 -6.92
CA GLY A 36 -0.12 4.55 -7.57
C GLY A 36 -0.21 4.92 -9.04
N LYS A 37 0.93 5.29 -9.61
CA LYS A 37 1.06 5.60 -11.03
C LYS A 37 1.48 4.38 -11.80
N VAL A 38 0.80 4.11 -12.92
CA VAL A 38 1.28 3.12 -13.88
C VAL A 38 2.57 3.63 -14.50
N VAL A 39 3.64 2.84 -14.46
CA VAL A 39 4.94 3.23 -15.06
C VAL A 39 5.26 2.42 -16.31
N GLY A 40 4.59 1.28 -16.50
CA GLY A 40 4.77 0.45 -17.66
C GLY A 40 4.31 -0.97 -17.39
N ALA A 41 4.90 -1.92 -18.08
CA ALA A 41 4.65 -3.33 -17.85
C ALA A 41 5.86 -4.17 -18.27
N ALA A 42 6.00 -5.33 -17.63
CA ALA A 42 6.97 -6.34 -18.01
C ALA A 42 6.25 -7.67 -18.19
N CYS A 43 6.69 -8.47 -19.17
CA CYS A 43 5.98 -9.67 -19.55
C CYS A 43 5.83 -10.68 -18.38
N MET A 44 6.93 -10.89 -17.63
CA MET A 44 7.00 -11.78 -16.48
C MET A 44 6.36 -11.22 -15.20
N ASP A 45 6.08 -9.92 -15.15
CA ASP A 45 5.68 -9.24 -13.90
C ASP A 45 4.26 -8.68 -13.97
N GLY A 46 3.78 -8.43 -15.18
CA GLY A 46 2.51 -7.75 -15.44
C GLY A 46 2.66 -6.23 -15.46
N LEU A 47 1.64 -5.53 -14.97
CA LEU A 47 1.61 -4.06 -14.94
C LEU A 47 2.52 -3.55 -13.82
N LEU A 48 3.40 -2.60 -14.12
CA LEU A 48 4.30 -1.99 -13.15
C LEU A 48 3.68 -0.70 -12.62
N ILE A 49 3.65 -0.57 -11.30
CA ILE A 49 2.99 0.54 -10.61
C ILE A 49 3.96 1.12 -9.58
N GLU A 50 4.26 2.41 -9.69
CA GLU A 50 4.91 3.16 -8.64
C GLU A 50 3.85 3.60 -7.64
N VAL A 51 3.84 2.96 -6.47
CA VAL A 51 2.84 3.20 -5.43
C VAL A 51 3.18 4.52 -4.72
N ASP A 52 2.15 5.29 -4.38
CA ASP A 52 2.32 6.54 -3.66
C ASP A 52 3.14 6.32 -2.37
N SER A 53 4.04 7.25 -2.06
CA SER A 53 5.04 7.09 -0.98
C SER A 53 4.44 6.93 0.42
N GLN A 54 3.17 7.29 0.60
CA GLN A 54 2.42 7.04 1.83
C GLN A 54 2.19 5.54 2.09
N TYR A 55 2.27 4.69 1.05
CA TYR A 55 2.08 3.24 1.16
C TYR A 55 3.37 2.50 0.77
N ALA A 56 4.21 2.16 1.76
CA ALA A 56 5.49 1.50 1.54
C ALA A 56 5.38 -0.02 1.26
N ILE A 57 4.55 -0.40 0.27
CA ILE A 57 4.29 -1.81 -0.10
C ILE A 57 5.19 -2.31 -1.23
N GLY A 58 5.93 -1.42 -1.89
CA GLY A 58 6.83 -1.72 -3.00
C GLY A 58 8.30 -1.83 -2.58
N LYS A 59 9.17 -1.92 -3.58
CA LYS A 59 10.63 -1.86 -3.39
C LYS A 59 11.26 -0.87 -4.38
N PRO A 60 12.42 -0.28 -4.03
CA PRO A 60 13.20 0.49 -4.98
C PRO A 60 13.67 -0.39 -6.14
N TYR A 61 13.46 0.08 -7.37
CA TYR A 61 13.95 -0.58 -8.58
C TYR A 61 14.12 0.44 -9.70
N ALA A 62 15.28 0.43 -10.36
CA ALA A 62 15.68 1.44 -11.33
C ALA A 62 15.55 2.87 -10.76
N ASP A 63 14.75 3.72 -11.40
CA ASP A 63 14.45 5.10 -11.03
C ASP A 63 13.21 5.26 -10.14
N HIS A 64 12.57 4.16 -9.74
CA HIS A 64 11.39 4.15 -8.87
C HIS A 64 11.75 3.73 -7.45
N SER A 65 11.18 4.41 -6.46
CA SER A 65 11.45 4.14 -5.03
C SER A 65 10.51 3.11 -4.41
N ASN A 66 9.32 2.92 -4.99
CA ASN A 66 8.22 2.16 -4.40
C ASN A 66 7.46 1.36 -5.46
N LEU A 67 8.17 0.49 -6.18
CA LEU A 67 7.62 -0.22 -7.33
C LEU A 67 6.99 -1.56 -6.93
N VAL A 68 5.83 -1.88 -7.52
CA VAL A 68 5.16 -3.18 -7.42
C VAL A 68 4.78 -3.70 -8.81
N ALA A 69 4.59 -5.02 -8.89
CA ALA A 69 4.21 -5.72 -10.11
C ALA A 69 2.82 -6.36 -9.96
N ALA A 70 1.86 -5.96 -10.78
CA ALA A 70 0.50 -6.48 -10.80
C ALA A 70 0.37 -7.61 -11.83
N VAL A 71 0.39 -8.85 -11.35
CA VAL A 71 0.49 -10.06 -12.19
C VAL A 71 -0.76 -10.36 -12.99
N ASN A 72 -1.91 -9.85 -12.54
CA ASN A 72 -3.23 -10.09 -13.13
C ASN A 72 -3.69 -9.00 -14.11
N LEU A 73 -2.91 -7.94 -14.31
CA LEU A 73 -3.30 -6.78 -15.12
C LEU A 73 -2.48 -6.61 -16.41
N ALA A 74 -1.97 -7.69 -17.00
CA ALA A 74 -1.44 -7.64 -18.35
C ALA A 74 -2.11 -8.68 -19.24
N GLN A 75 -2.60 -8.26 -20.41
CA GLN A 75 -3.01 -9.18 -21.47
C GLN A 75 -1.80 -9.51 -22.35
N GLN A 76 -1.58 -10.78 -22.66
CA GLN A 76 -0.39 -11.25 -23.39
C GLN A 76 -0.31 -10.73 -24.83
N SER A 77 -1.39 -10.18 -25.38
CA SER A 77 -1.55 -9.93 -26.82
C SER A 77 -1.80 -8.46 -27.18
N THR A 78 -1.98 -7.56 -26.22
CA THR A 78 -2.18 -6.13 -26.48
C THR A 78 -1.42 -5.27 -25.46
N PRO A 79 -0.72 -4.21 -25.89
CA PRO A 79 -0.02 -3.29 -24.99
C PRO A 79 -0.97 -2.41 -24.17
N GLU A 80 -2.27 -2.45 -24.48
CA GLU A 80 -3.29 -1.63 -23.83
C GLU A 80 -3.86 -2.34 -22.60
N TYR A 81 -3.71 -1.70 -21.44
CA TYR A 81 -4.34 -2.09 -20.19
C TYR A 81 -5.67 -1.38 -20.07
N LYS A 82 -6.74 -2.12 -19.75
CA LYS A 82 -8.07 -1.53 -19.54
C LYS A 82 -8.48 -1.67 -18.08
N ILE A 83 -8.79 -0.53 -17.47
CA ILE A 83 -9.41 -0.43 -16.14
C ILE A 83 -10.73 0.29 -16.34
N ASP A 84 -11.83 -0.28 -15.86
CA ASP A 84 -13.19 0.24 -16.06
C ASP A 84 -13.54 0.53 -17.54
N GLY A 85 -13.02 -0.29 -18.46
CA GLY A 85 -13.22 -0.13 -19.90
C GLY A 85 -12.40 0.99 -20.55
N GLN A 86 -11.62 1.75 -19.77
CA GLN A 86 -10.74 2.81 -20.25
C GLN A 86 -9.32 2.31 -20.41
N VAL A 87 -8.67 2.71 -21.51
CA VAL A 87 -7.24 2.42 -21.72
C VAL A 87 -6.42 3.28 -20.75
N VAL A 88 -5.63 2.61 -19.92
CA VAL A 88 -4.73 3.24 -18.96
C VAL A 88 -3.32 3.29 -19.55
N GLN A 89 -2.73 4.48 -19.48
CA GLN A 89 -1.40 4.77 -20.00
C GLN A 89 -0.39 4.98 -18.87
N PRO A 90 0.92 4.79 -19.13
CA PRO A 90 1.96 5.22 -18.21
C PRO A 90 1.78 6.68 -17.79
N GLY A 91 2.01 6.96 -16.51
CA GLY A 91 1.79 8.24 -15.84
C GLY A 91 0.39 8.41 -15.24
N GLN A 92 -0.61 7.60 -15.63
CA GLN A 92 -1.94 7.67 -15.04
C GLN A 92 -1.97 7.07 -13.63
N THR A 93 -2.70 7.72 -12.74
CA THR A 93 -2.95 7.23 -11.38
C THR A 93 -4.12 6.26 -11.39
N ILE A 94 -3.94 5.14 -10.68
CA ILE A 94 -4.97 4.15 -10.44
C ILE A 94 -5.09 3.90 -8.94
N TYR A 95 -6.26 3.41 -8.55
CA TYR A 95 -6.61 3.07 -7.18
C TYR A 95 -6.96 1.59 -7.13
N PHE A 96 -6.56 0.89 -6.08
CA PHE A 96 -6.71 -0.56 -6.02
C PHE A 96 -6.65 -1.09 -4.58
N THR A 97 -7.16 -2.28 -4.38
CA THR A 97 -6.79 -3.16 -3.26
C THR A 97 -5.91 -4.30 -3.78
N TYR A 98 -5.23 -5.03 -2.90
CA TYR A 98 -4.36 -6.12 -3.34
C TYR A 98 -4.33 -7.31 -2.38
N THR A 99 -3.89 -8.44 -2.92
CA THR A 99 -3.34 -9.55 -2.15
C THR A 99 -1.93 -9.89 -2.66
N PRO A 100 -0.99 -10.29 -1.79
CA PRO A 100 0.31 -10.75 -2.24
C PRO A 100 0.18 -11.94 -3.20
N SER A 101 0.90 -11.89 -4.32
CA SER A 101 1.03 -13.04 -5.21
C SER A 101 2.09 -13.99 -4.68
N LYS A 102 1.94 -15.30 -4.95
CA LYS A 102 2.96 -16.31 -4.62
C LYS A 102 4.19 -16.25 -5.53
N GLY A 103 4.10 -15.51 -6.63
CA GLY A 103 5.20 -15.36 -7.57
C GLY A 103 4.86 -14.40 -8.70
N ALA A 104 5.76 -14.36 -9.66
CA ALA A 104 5.64 -13.59 -10.89
C ALA A 104 4.51 -14.15 -11.78
N ARG A 105 4.19 -13.43 -12.84
CA ARG A 105 3.18 -13.83 -13.81
C ARG A 105 3.65 -15.03 -14.62
N GLU A 106 2.81 -16.05 -14.72
CA GLU A 106 3.03 -17.23 -15.58
C GLU A 106 2.69 -16.91 -17.05
N ALA A 107 3.44 -16.00 -17.66
CA ALA A 107 3.27 -15.63 -19.07
C ALA A 107 4.37 -16.25 -19.95
N MET A 108 4.00 -16.71 -21.14
CA MET A 108 4.97 -16.99 -22.20
C MET A 108 5.55 -15.68 -22.72
N CYS A 109 6.82 -15.43 -22.38
CA CYS A 109 7.55 -14.25 -22.81
C CYS A 109 8.50 -14.61 -23.95
N PRO A 110 8.40 -13.95 -25.12
CA PRO A 110 9.25 -14.25 -26.28
C PRO A 110 10.73 -13.95 -26.00
N GLN A 111 11.01 -13.07 -25.04
CA GLN A 111 12.32 -12.79 -24.50
C GLN A 111 12.45 -13.56 -23.17
N ASN A 112 13.55 -14.31 -22.99
CA ASN A 112 13.86 -15.03 -21.74
C ASN A 112 14.20 -14.02 -20.62
N THR A 113 13.16 -13.36 -20.13
CA THR A 113 13.21 -12.31 -19.12
C THR A 113 13.07 -12.94 -17.75
N VAL A 114 13.83 -12.45 -16.79
CA VAL A 114 13.73 -12.88 -15.39
C VAL A 114 12.75 -11.95 -14.69
N PRO A 115 11.87 -12.46 -13.78
CA PRO A 115 11.04 -11.61 -12.96
C PRO A 115 11.81 -10.53 -12.21
N LEU A 116 11.23 -9.36 -12.09
CA LEU A 116 11.81 -8.25 -11.36
C LEU A 116 11.85 -8.56 -9.85
N PRO A 117 12.88 -8.10 -9.12
CA PRO A 117 13.00 -8.30 -7.67
C PRO A 117 12.10 -7.34 -6.86
N VAL A 118 10.88 -7.10 -7.33
CA VAL A 118 9.86 -6.24 -6.69
C VAL A 118 8.69 -7.08 -6.19
N PRO A 119 7.87 -6.57 -5.25
CA PRO A 119 6.69 -7.30 -4.77
C PRO A 119 5.69 -7.56 -5.91
N HIS A 120 5.28 -8.82 -6.06
CA HIS A 120 4.23 -9.23 -6.98
C HIS A 120 2.89 -9.29 -6.26
N LEU A 121 1.88 -8.63 -6.84
CA LEU A 121 0.56 -8.45 -6.28
C LEU A 121 -0.51 -8.92 -7.25
N THR A 122 -1.62 -9.43 -6.70
CA THR A 122 -2.87 -9.58 -7.43
C THR A 122 -3.78 -8.41 -7.04
N LEU A 123 -4.11 -7.55 -7.99
CA LEU A 123 -4.95 -6.38 -7.72
C LEU A 123 -6.44 -6.71 -7.79
N SER A 124 -7.22 -6.03 -6.97
CA SER A 124 -8.69 -6.06 -6.93
C SER A 124 -9.24 -4.65 -6.76
N ASN A 125 -10.53 -4.45 -7.04
CA ASN A 125 -11.21 -3.13 -6.95
C ASN A 125 -10.44 -2.01 -7.66
N VAL A 126 -9.91 -2.31 -8.85
CA VAL A 126 -9.03 -1.40 -9.58
C VAL A 126 -9.88 -0.34 -10.28
N SER A 127 -9.56 0.94 -10.10
CA SER A 127 -10.25 2.05 -10.76
C SER A 127 -9.31 3.20 -11.12
N THR A 128 -9.69 3.99 -12.12
CA THR A 128 -9.08 5.30 -12.41
C THR A 128 -9.71 6.43 -11.60
N THR A 129 -10.82 6.15 -10.92
CA THR A 129 -11.48 7.07 -9.99
C THR A 129 -10.92 6.87 -8.59
N GLY A 130 -10.73 7.98 -7.86
CA GLY A 130 -10.27 7.96 -6.48
C GLY A 130 -11.09 7.02 -5.61
N CYS A 131 -10.47 6.49 -4.56
CA CYS A 131 -11.14 5.60 -3.64
C CYS A 131 -12.41 6.26 -3.13
N GLY A 132 -13.56 5.76 -3.58
CA GLY A 132 -14.83 6.15 -3.01
C GLY A 132 -14.72 5.85 -1.52
N GLY A 133 -14.80 6.88 -0.68
CA GLY A 133 -14.93 6.65 0.75
C GLY A 133 -16.05 5.65 0.92
N ALA A 134 -15.74 4.46 1.45
CA ALA A 134 -16.65 3.32 1.47
C ALA A 134 -18.05 3.79 1.88
N THR A 135 -18.96 3.94 0.93
CA THR A 135 -20.36 4.13 1.26
C THR A 135 -20.77 2.79 1.80
N LYS A 136 -20.80 2.69 3.14
CA LYS A 136 -21.53 1.62 3.83
C LYS A 136 -22.86 1.49 3.10
N ALA A 137 -23.08 0.32 2.50
CA ALA A 137 -24.40 -0.06 2.03
C ALA A 137 -25.38 0.16 3.19
N GLN A 138 -26.36 1.03 2.96
CA GLN A 138 -27.54 1.17 3.82
C GLN A 138 -28.52 0.04 3.50
#